data_AF-A0A812WGU4-F1
#
_entry.id   AF-A0A812WGU4-F1
#
_cell.length_a   1.000
_cell.length_b   1.000
_cell.length_c   1.000
_cell.angle_alpha   90.00
_cell.angle_beta   90.00
_cell.angle_gamma   90.00
#
_symmetry.space_group_name_H-M   'P 1'
#
loop_
_entity.id
_entity.type
_entity.pdbx_description
1 polymer ?
#
loop_
_entity_poly.entity_id
_entity_poly.type
_entity_poly.pdbx_seq_one_letter_code
_entity_poly.pdbx_strand_id
1 'polypeptide(L)'
;LFNILWSDPIEDGAKADPNTFGVHPSPRGGITAQFAWNITKTFCARNGLGLIIRSHQSKKGSRGFDVMHSSMLMRVFSARDYEGHGNDGAVLLITKGKASETKGKASDEKSGNAEGNAEELLIVRPQVLRSVKKQRVEAKKHANEGDSSEESLRPMGKTASNSSKGDQGHSSRSSSTPKGGSAKRPTTPRNRAQSS
;
A
#
# COMPACT_ATOMS: atom_id res chain seq x y z
N LEU A 1 -5.34 -6.69 31.15
CA LEU A 1 -3.99 -6.81 30.55
C LEU A 1 -4.02 -7.29 29.10
N PHE A 2 -4.74 -8.38 28.79
CA PHE A 2 -4.78 -9.00 27.46
C PHE A 2 -5.07 -8.05 26.27
N ASN A 3 -6.12 -7.22 26.36
CA ASN A 3 -6.52 -6.32 25.27
C ASN A 3 -5.48 -5.26 24.91
N ILE A 4 -4.56 -4.92 25.82
CA ILE A 4 -3.47 -3.96 25.56
C ILE A 4 -2.48 -4.55 24.53
N LEU A 5 -2.32 -5.88 24.53
CA LEU A 5 -1.35 -6.58 23.69
C LEU A 5 -1.95 -7.09 22.37
N TRP A 6 -3.24 -7.46 22.39
CA TRP A 6 -3.83 -8.27 21.31
C TRP A 6 -5.05 -7.66 20.61
N SER A 7 -5.60 -6.57 21.13
CA SER A 7 -6.71 -5.92 20.43
C SER A 7 -6.19 -5.28 19.15
N ASP A 8 -7.05 -5.10 18.14
CA ASP A 8 -6.69 -4.41 16.89
C ASP A 8 -7.74 -3.35 16.52
N PRO A 9 -7.36 -2.20 15.95
CA PRO A 9 -8.33 -1.28 15.36
C PRO A 9 -8.99 -1.94 14.14
N ILE A 10 -10.28 -1.69 13.97
CA ILE A 10 -10.98 -1.99 12.72
C ILE A 10 -10.54 -0.96 11.67
N GLU A 11 -10.34 -1.39 10.43
CA GLU A 11 -9.95 -0.48 9.35
C GLU A 11 -11.05 0.56 9.09
N ASP A 12 -10.64 1.81 8.84
CA ASP A 12 -11.52 2.90 8.43
C ASP A 12 -11.13 3.45 7.04
N GLY A 13 -12.04 4.21 6.42
CA GLY A 13 -11.85 4.79 5.09
C GLY A 13 -12.74 4.18 4.01
N ALA A 14 -12.40 4.41 2.74
CA ALA A 14 -13.30 4.21 1.60
C ALA A 14 -13.79 2.76 1.37
N LYS A 15 -13.11 1.78 1.95
CA LYS A 15 -13.47 0.35 1.84
C LYS A 15 -14.06 -0.23 3.13
N ALA A 16 -14.13 0.57 4.19
CA ALA A 16 -14.71 0.14 5.45
C ALA A 16 -16.21 0.37 5.45
N ASP A 17 -16.95 -0.48 6.16
CA ASP A 17 -18.36 -0.24 6.43
C ASP A 17 -18.49 0.93 7.42
N PRO A 18 -19.08 2.08 7.03
CA PRO A 18 -19.21 3.25 7.91
C PRO A 18 -20.10 2.97 9.13
N ASN A 19 -20.90 1.90 9.09
CA ASN A 19 -21.80 1.51 10.17
C ASN A 19 -21.18 0.48 11.14
N THR A 20 -19.87 0.24 11.07
CA THR A 20 -19.20 -0.61 12.05
C THR A 20 -18.92 0.17 13.34
N PHE A 21 -19.60 -0.21 14.42
CA PHE A 21 -19.46 0.41 15.75
C PHE A 21 -19.12 -0.64 16.81
N GLY A 22 -18.43 -0.21 17.88
CA GLY A 22 -18.24 -1.02 19.08
C GLY A 22 -17.03 -1.95 19.02
N VAL A 23 -17.13 -3.06 19.74
CA VAL A 23 -16.09 -4.10 19.87
C VAL A 23 -16.54 -5.35 19.15
N HIS A 24 -15.65 -5.97 18.38
CA HIS A 24 -15.94 -7.10 17.50
C HIS A 24 -14.98 -8.27 17.75
N PRO A 25 -15.36 -9.52 17.42
CA PRO A 25 -14.42 -10.64 17.40
C PRO A 25 -13.25 -10.35 16.45
N SER A 26 -12.03 -10.69 16.86
CA SER A 26 -10.85 -10.51 16.02
C SER A 26 -10.60 -11.70 15.10
N PRO A 27 -10.12 -11.49 13.87
CA PRO A 27 -9.64 -12.56 12.98
C PRO A 27 -8.48 -13.38 13.56
N ARG A 28 -7.84 -12.91 14.64
CA ARG A 28 -6.80 -13.66 15.37
C ARG A 28 -7.36 -14.83 16.19
N GLY A 29 -8.66 -14.86 16.44
CA GLY A 29 -9.35 -15.92 17.17
C GLY A 29 -9.23 -15.81 18.70
N GLY A 30 -9.85 -16.78 19.39
CA GLY A 30 -9.90 -16.84 20.86
C GLY A 30 -10.65 -15.64 21.47
N ILE A 31 -10.13 -15.12 22.58
CA ILE A 31 -10.71 -13.97 23.31
C ILE A 31 -10.23 -12.62 22.77
N THR A 32 -9.58 -12.58 21.61
CA THR A 32 -9.08 -11.32 21.01
C THR A 32 -10.20 -10.53 20.36
N ALA A 33 -10.10 -9.21 20.45
CA ALA A 33 -11.15 -8.30 19.99
C ALA A 33 -10.59 -7.22 19.07
N GLN A 34 -11.42 -6.76 18.15
CA GLN A 34 -11.20 -5.54 17.40
C GLN A 34 -12.09 -4.41 17.92
N PHE A 35 -11.70 -3.17 17.70
CA PHE A 35 -12.46 -2.01 18.13
C PHE A 35 -12.62 -0.98 17.02
N ALA A 36 -13.83 -0.46 16.87
CA ALA A 36 -14.16 0.58 15.90
C ALA A 36 -13.78 1.98 16.39
N TRP A 37 -13.93 2.95 15.49
CA TRP A 37 -13.59 4.36 15.70
C TRP A 37 -14.27 4.97 16.92
N ASN A 38 -15.53 4.59 17.21
CA ASN A 38 -16.30 5.15 18.33
C ASN A 38 -15.72 4.73 19.68
N ILE A 39 -15.11 3.55 19.77
CA ILE A 39 -14.40 3.09 20.98
C ILE A 39 -13.14 3.93 21.20
N THR A 40 -12.36 4.20 20.14
CA THR A 40 -11.19 5.09 20.21
C THR A 40 -11.60 6.50 20.65
N LYS A 41 -12.62 7.07 20.02
CA LYS A 41 -13.13 8.40 20.36
C LYS A 41 -13.56 8.50 21.82
N THR A 42 -14.34 7.52 22.29
CA THR A 42 -14.82 7.48 23.68
C THR A 42 -13.67 7.31 24.67
N PHE A 43 -12.70 6.43 24.37
CA PHE A 43 -11.54 6.23 25.23
C PHE A 43 -10.70 7.52 25.34
N CYS A 44 -10.39 8.15 24.22
CA CYS A 44 -9.62 9.39 24.21
C CYS A 44 -10.34 10.53 24.96
N ALA A 45 -11.64 10.73 24.71
CA ALA A 45 -12.43 11.76 25.38
C ALA A 45 -12.48 11.55 26.91
N ARG A 46 -12.65 10.30 27.35
CA ARG A 46 -12.72 9.97 28.79
C ARG A 46 -11.39 10.15 29.52
N ASN A 47 -10.27 10.08 28.81
CA ASN A 47 -8.93 10.12 29.40
C ASN A 47 -8.15 11.40 29.05
N GLY A 48 -8.77 12.37 28.37
CA GLY A 48 -8.09 13.61 27.96
C GLY A 48 -6.94 13.37 26.96
N LEU A 49 -7.05 12.36 26.10
CA LEU A 49 -6.01 12.02 25.11
C LEU A 49 -6.35 12.56 23.72
N GLY A 50 -5.35 13.09 23.01
CA GLY A 50 -5.49 13.50 21.61
C GLY A 50 -5.18 12.40 20.59
N LEU A 51 -4.36 11.42 20.96
CA LEU A 51 -3.86 10.40 20.03
C LEU A 51 -3.48 9.11 20.76
N ILE A 52 -3.88 7.97 20.19
CA ILE A 52 -3.37 6.64 20.55
C ILE A 52 -2.33 6.24 19.52
N ILE A 53 -1.11 5.94 19.94
CA ILE A 53 -0.08 5.34 19.09
C ILE A 53 0.04 3.86 19.45
N ARG A 54 -0.01 2.99 18.45
CA ARG A 54 0.12 1.54 18.64
C ARG A 54 0.87 0.84 17.51
N SER A 55 1.23 -0.42 17.74
CA SER A 55 1.76 -1.32 16.71
C SER A 55 0.88 -2.57 16.58
N HIS A 56 1.48 -3.73 16.26
CA HIS A 56 0.93 -5.09 16.19
C HIS A 56 0.49 -5.59 14.80
N GLN A 57 0.06 -4.73 13.89
CA GLN A 57 -0.37 -5.14 12.54
C GLN A 57 0.59 -4.61 11.47
N SER A 58 1.06 -5.52 10.61
CA SER A 58 1.71 -5.18 9.34
C SER A 58 0.69 -5.28 8.20
N LYS A 59 0.89 -4.49 7.15
CA LYS A 59 0.08 -4.49 5.93
C LYS A 59 0.96 -4.67 4.72
N LYS A 60 0.60 -5.59 3.83
CA LYS A 60 1.35 -5.85 2.60
C LYS A 60 1.45 -4.59 1.75
N GLY A 61 2.67 -4.26 1.34
CA GLY A 61 2.95 -3.07 0.54
C GLY A 61 2.66 -1.73 1.22
N SER A 62 2.39 -1.68 2.54
CA SER A 62 2.09 -0.42 3.23
C SER A 62 3.31 0.49 3.38
N ARG A 63 3.08 1.72 3.86
CA ARG A 63 4.14 2.71 4.15
C ARG A 63 4.73 2.59 5.56
N GLY A 64 4.39 1.54 6.30
CA GLY A 64 4.84 1.34 7.67
C GLY A 64 4.07 2.12 8.74
N PHE A 65 3.10 2.95 8.36
CA PHE A 65 2.17 3.58 9.30
C PHE A 65 0.81 3.87 8.65
N ASP A 66 -0.23 3.99 9.47
CA ASP A 66 -1.57 4.45 9.08
C ASP A 66 -2.12 5.43 10.11
N VAL A 67 -2.88 6.42 9.65
CA VAL A 67 -3.66 7.34 10.50
C VAL A 67 -5.13 6.96 10.35
N MET A 68 -5.79 6.70 11.46
CA MET A 68 -7.09 6.06 11.55
C MET A 68 -7.95 6.74 12.62
N HIS A 69 -9.22 6.38 12.65
CA HIS A 69 -10.24 6.77 13.61
C HIS A 69 -10.28 8.29 13.81
N SER A 70 -10.50 9.03 12.72
CA SER A 70 -10.54 10.49 12.72
C SER A 70 -9.25 11.13 13.25
N SER A 71 -8.09 10.56 12.89
CA SER A 71 -6.76 10.98 13.34
C SER A 71 -6.49 10.82 14.85
N MET A 72 -7.34 10.09 15.55
CA MET A 72 -7.18 9.81 16.99
C MET A 72 -6.40 8.51 17.25
N LEU A 73 -6.10 7.72 16.21
CA LEU A 73 -5.27 6.53 16.29
C LEU A 73 -4.22 6.52 15.18
N MET A 74 -2.97 6.27 15.55
CA MET A 74 -1.89 6.01 14.62
C MET A 74 -1.33 4.62 14.85
N ARG A 75 -1.32 3.82 13.78
CA ARG A 75 -0.63 2.53 13.76
C ARG A 75 0.74 2.74 13.14
N VAL A 76 1.80 2.24 13.79
CA VAL A 76 3.18 2.23 13.28
C VAL A 76 3.76 0.83 13.29
N PHE A 77 4.50 0.49 12.24
CA PHE A 77 5.17 -0.79 12.06
C PHE A 77 6.58 -0.56 11.50
N SER A 78 7.61 -0.95 12.26
CA SER A 78 9.00 -0.58 11.96
C SER A 78 9.80 -1.64 11.19
N ALA A 79 9.29 -2.87 11.10
CA ALA A 79 9.94 -3.92 10.31
C ALA A 79 9.55 -3.81 8.83
N ARG A 80 10.44 -3.25 8.01
CA ARG A 80 10.26 -3.25 6.54
C ARG A 80 10.40 -4.66 5.97
N ASP A 81 9.78 -4.89 4.81
CA ASP A 81 9.83 -6.16 4.09
C ASP A 81 9.44 -7.38 4.93
N TYR A 82 8.58 -7.17 5.95
CA TYR A 82 8.17 -8.20 6.90
C TYR A 82 7.54 -9.39 6.17
N GLU A 83 8.08 -10.59 6.42
CA GLU A 83 7.67 -11.83 5.73
C GLU A 83 7.66 -11.71 4.18
N GLY A 84 8.50 -10.84 3.62
CA GLY A 84 8.56 -10.62 2.17
C GLY A 84 7.35 -9.85 1.60
N HIS A 85 6.54 -9.24 2.44
CA HIS A 85 5.33 -8.49 2.07
C HIS A 85 5.61 -7.15 1.37
N GLY A 86 6.87 -6.71 1.30
CA GLY A 86 7.24 -5.49 0.59
C GLY A 86 6.70 -4.21 1.25
N ASN A 87 6.31 -4.26 2.52
CA ASN A 87 5.92 -3.07 3.27
C ASN A 87 7.16 -2.21 3.58
N ASP A 88 6.98 -0.90 3.62
CA ASP A 88 7.96 -0.01 4.22
C ASP A 88 7.89 -0.17 5.75
N GLY A 89 8.93 0.24 6.45
CA GLY A 89 8.92 0.45 7.89
C GLY A 89 8.71 1.93 8.20
N ALA A 90 8.27 2.26 9.41
CA ALA A 90 8.27 3.65 9.88
C ALA A 90 8.68 3.76 11.35
N VAL A 91 9.20 4.93 11.72
CA VAL A 91 9.40 5.38 13.10
C VAL A 91 8.72 6.74 13.27
N LEU A 92 8.26 7.06 14.48
CA LEU A 92 7.58 8.33 14.76
C LEU A 92 8.51 9.26 15.54
N LEU A 93 8.75 10.44 15.00
CA LEU A 93 9.42 11.52 15.71
C LEU A 93 8.35 12.39 16.39
N ILE A 94 8.37 12.44 17.72
CA ILE A 94 7.44 13.24 18.52
C ILE A 94 8.20 14.43 19.10
N THR A 95 7.76 15.63 18.76
CA THR A 95 8.37 16.88 19.23
C THR A 95 7.30 17.80 19.79
N LYS A 96 7.65 18.61 20.78
CA LYS A 96 6.78 19.69 21.22
C LYS A 96 6.83 20.83 20.20
N GLY A 97 5.70 21.46 19.91
CA GLY A 97 5.59 22.56 18.97
C GLY A 97 4.55 23.59 19.40
N LYS A 98 4.69 24.81 18.88
CA LYS A 98 3.72 25.89 19.11
C LYS A 98 2.62 25.81 18.07
N ALA A 99 1.37 25.95 18.49
CA ALA A 99 0.20 25.90 17.60
C ALA A 99 0.23 26.93 16.45
N SER A 100 1.04 27.99 16.56
CA SER A 100 1.20 29.04 15.54
C SER A 100 2.01 28.64 14.32
N GLU A 101 2.77 27.53 14.34
CA GLU A 101 3.65 27.13 13.23
C GLU A 101 2.97 26.22 12.19
N THR A 102 1.75 25.75 12.46
CA THR A 102 1.07 24.74 11.63
C THR A 102 0.14 25.36 10.57
N LYS A 103 -0.14 26.67 10.62
CA LYS A 103 -0.84 27.38 9.55
C LYS A 103 0.19 27.88 8.54
N GLY A 104 0.27 27.22 7.39
CA GLY A 104 1.07 27.69 6.26
C GLY A 104 0.76 29.16 5.93
N LYS A 105 1.80 29.90 5.52
CA LYS A 105 1.73 31.27 4.98
C LYS A 105 0.54 31.44 4.03
N ALA A 106 -0.56 32.01 4.51
CA ALA A 106 -1.59 32.60 3.69
C ALA A 106 -2.15 33.80 4.46
N SER A 107 -1.97 34.97 3.84
CA SER A 107 -2.43 36.32 4.17
C SER A 107 -2.00 36.90 5.52
N ASP A 108 -1.21 37.97 5.40
CA ASP A 108 -1.05 39.04 6.37
C ASP A 108 -2.39 39.44 6.99
N GLU A 109 -2.47 39.47 8.32
CA GLU A 109 -3.11 40.58 9.04
C GLU A 109 -2.75 40.62 10.54
N LYS A 110 -2.97 41.82 11.06
CA LYS A 110 -2.34 42.52 12.19
C LYS A 110 -2.51 41.89 13.58
N SER A 111 -1.44 42.02 14.35
CA SER A 111 -1.26 41.75 15.79
C SER A 111 -2.43 42.20 16.68
N GLY A 112 -2.82 41.30 17.59
CA GLY A 112 -3.44 41.64 18.88
C GLY A 112 -2.71 40.88 19.99
N ASN A 113 -2.24 41.60 21.01
CA ASN A 113 -1.61 41.04 22.21
C ASN A 113 -2.62 40.17 22.97
N ALA A 114 -2.39 38.87 22.98
CA ALA A 114 -2.96 37.97 23.97
C ALA A 114 -1.79 37.18 24.57
N GLU A 115 -1.42 37.52 25.80
CA GLU A 115 -0.64 36.66 26.69
C GLU A 115 -1.52 35.48 27.11
N GLY A 116 -1.91 34.67 26.13
CA GLY A 116 -2.52 33.36 26.34
C GLY A 116 -1.41 32.33 26.31
N ASN A 117 -1.32 31.52 27.35
CA ASN A 117 -0.41 30.39 27.44
C ASN A 117 -0.57 29.55 26.15
N ALA A 118 0.40 29.62 25.24
CA ALA A 118 0.29 28.92 23.97
C ALA A 118 0.25 27.42 24.28
N GLU A 119 -0.90 26.78 24.07
CA GLU A 119 -1.09 25.35 24.27
C GLU A 119 0.04 24.60 23.54
N GLU A 120 0.89 23.94 24.32
CA GLU A 120 2.05 23.22 23.84
C GLU A 120 1.56 21.93 23.18
N LEU A 121 1.55 21.89 21.84
CA LEU A 121 1.05 20.74 21.09
C LEU A 121 2.18 19.76 20.79
N LEU A 122 1.87 18.46 20.83
CA LEU A 122 2.78 17.44 20.31
C LEU A 122 2.61 17.32 18.79
N ILE A 123 3.72 17.46 18.07
CA ILE A 123 3.82 17.21 16.64
C ILE A 123 4.37 15.79 16.44
N VAL A 124 3.65 14.96 15.69
CA VAL A 124 4.06 13.59 15.36
C VAL A 124 4.42 13.52 13.88
N ARG A 125 5.70 13.25 13.57
CA ARG A 125 6.22 13.14 12.20
C ARG A 125 6.67 11.71 11.92
N PRO A 126 5.98 10.97 11.04
CA PRO A 126 6.44 9.67 10.57
C PRO A 126 7.69 9.81 9.70
N GLN A 127 8.72 9.02 9.99
CA GLN A 127 9.90 8.83 9.15
C GLN A 127 9.82 7.43 8.53
N VAL A 128 9.74 7.36 7.20
CA VAL A 128 9.53 6.11 6.46
C VAL A 128 10.86 5.51 6.03
N LEU A 129 11.08 4.26 6.42
CA LEU A 129 12.17 3.42 5.93
C LEU A 129 11.68 2.56 4.76
N ARG A 130 12.08 2.92 3.54
CA ARG A 130 11.59 2.27 2.32
C ARG A 130 11.98 0.79 2.23
N SER A 131 11.03 -0.01 1.72
CA SER A 131 11.20 -1.41 1.33
C SER A 131 12.25 -1.54 0.23
N VAL A 132 13.18 -2.47 0.41
CA VAL A 132 14.19 -2.79 -0.61
C VAL A 132 13.53 -3.51 -1.79
N LYS A 133 12.51 -4.32 -1.52
CA LYS A 133 11.74 -5.01 -2.56
C LYS A 133 11.01 -4.02 -3.47
N LYS A 134 10.33 -3.01 -2.90
CA LYS A 134 9.70 -1.93 -3.68
C LYS A 134 10.71 -1.18 -4.52
N GLN A 135 11.84 -0.76 -3.91
CA GLN A 135 12.90 -0.05 -4.62
C GLN A 135 13.41 -0.84 -5.84
N ARG A 136 13.64 -2.14 -5.71
CA ARG A 136 14.08 -3.00 -6.83
C ARG A 136 13.02 -3.14 -7.91
N VAL A 137 11.75 -3.27 -7.56
CA VAL A 137 10.65 -3.38 -8.53
C VAL A 137 10.53 -2.10 -9.34
N GLU A 138 10.58 -0.95 -8.69
CA GLU A 138 10.53 0.35 -9.37
C GLU A 138 11.75 0.59 -10.25
N ALA A 139 12.96 0.27 -9.79
CA ALA A 139 14.17 0.39 -10.59
C ALA A 139 14.12 -0.48 -11.86
N LYS A 140 13.63 -1.71 -11.76
CA LYS A 140 13.41 -2.59 -12.93
C LYS A 140 12.37 -2.03 -13.89
N LYS A 141 11.29 -1.46 -13.37
CA LYS A 141 10.25 -0.83 -14.18
C LYS A 141 10.84 0.36 -14.96
N HIS A 142 11.60 1.22 -14.30
CA HIS A 142 12.27 2.36 -14.96
C HIS A 142 13.30 1.92 -16.01
N ALA A 143 14.08 0.87 -15.75
CA ALA A 143 15.01 0.32 -16.75
C ALA A 143 14.28 -0.20 -18.00
N ASN A 144 13.13 -0.84 -17.81
CA ASN A 144 12.34 -1.39 -18.92
C ASN A 144 11.58 -0.31 -19.71
N GLU A 145 11.21 0.81 -19.08
CA GLU A 145 10.57 1.95 -19.75
C GLU A 145 11.58 2.80 -20.54
N GLY A 146 12.83 2.94 -20.05
CA GLY A 146 13.89 3.68 -20.75
C GLY A 146 14.31 3.07 -22.09
N ASP A 147 14.41 1.74 -22.15
CA ASP A 147 14.82 0.99 -23.37
C ASP A 147 13.79 1.10 -24.51
N SER A 148 12.51 1.33 -24.18
CA SER A 148 11.45 1.51 -25.19
C SER A 148 11.41 2.90 -25.84
N SER A 149 12.22 3.86 -25.36
CA SER A 149 12.22 5.24 -25.83
C SER A 149 13.44 5.65 -26.68
N GLU A 150 14.46 4.78 -26.80
CA GLU A 150 15.65 5.02 -27.64
C GLU A 150 15.57 4.43 -29.06
N GLU A 151 14.53 3.69 -29.42
CA GLU A 151 14.30 3.19 -30.80
C GLU A 151 13.52 4.21 -31.69
N SER A 152 13.85 5.50 -31.63
CA SER A 152 13.23 6.51 -32.52
C SER A 152 14.17 7.61 -33.05
N LEU A 153 15.49 7.41 -32.96
CA LEU A 153 16.46 8.31 -33.60
C LEU A 153 17.41 7.52 -34.51
N ARG A 154 16.87 6.95 -35.59
CA ARG A 154 17.68 6.60 -36.78
C ARG A 154 17.61 7.78 -37.76
N PRO A 155 18.75 8.33 -38.22
CA PRO A 155 18.74 9.41 -39.20
C PRO A 155 18.25 8.89 -40.57
N MET A 156 17.24 9.55 -41.14
CA MET A 156 16.81 9.30 -42.52
C MET A 156 17.90 9.71 -43.51
N GLY A 157 18.43 8.74 -44.25
CA GLY A 157 19.43 8.95 -45.30
C GLY A 157 19.01 8.32 -46.63
N LYS A 158 18.38 9.15 -47.47
CA LYS A 158 18.35 9.22 -48.94
C LYS A 158 18.14 7.94 -49.79
N THR A 159 17.07 8.03 -50.60
CA THR A 159 16.78 7.24 -51.80
C THR A 159 17.78 7.47 -52.94
N ALA A 160 18.15 6.40 -53.66
CA ALA A 160 18.33 6.39 -55.12
C ALA A 160 18.37 4.95 -55.67
N SER A 161 17.66 4.78 -56.78
CA SER A 161 17.42 3.59 -57.61
C SER A 161 18.66 3.04 -58.36
N ASN A 162 18.70 1.73 -58.63
CA ASN A 162 18.65 1.23 -60.01
C ASN A 162 18.48 -0.30 -60.13
N SER A 163 17.98 -0.68 -61.31
CA SER A 163 17.49 -1.94 -61.82
C SER A 163 18.56 -2.99 -62.20
N SER A 164 18.16 -4.27 -62.27
CA SER A 164 18.20 -5.12 -63.49
C SER A 164 18.12 -6.63 -63.17
N LYS A 165 17.89 -7.44 -64.21
CA LYS A 165 17.19 -8.72 -64.31
C LYS A 165 18.09 -9.97 -64.18
N GLY A 166 17.42 -11.13 -64.00
CA GLY A 166 17.85 -12.48 -64.44
C GLY A 166 18.07 -13.43 -63.26
N ASP A 167 17.76 -14.73 -63.27
CA ASP A 167 17.14 -15.63 -64.25
C ASP A 167 16.78 -16.95 -63.49
N GLN A 168 16.08 -17.85 -64.16
CA GLN A 168 15.33 -19.04 -63.72
C GLN A 168 16.15 -20.20 -63.10
N GLY A 169 15.45 -21.11 -62.38
CA GLY A 169 16.01 -22.42 -62.00
C GLY A 169 15.13 -23.34 -61.12
N HIS A 170 14.14 -24.00 -61.73
CA HIS A 170 13.63 -25.38 -61.53
C HIS A 170 13.47 -26.07 -60.14
N SER A 171 12.21 -26.48 -59.89
CA SER A 171 11.66 -27.81 -59.45
C SER A 171 12.23 -28.52 -58.21
N SER A 172 11.46 -29.11 -57.28
CA SER A 172 10.36 -30.08 -57.47
C SER A 172 9.78 -30.54 -56.11
N ARG A 173 8.51 -31.00 -56.10
CA ARG A 173 7.85 -32.13 -55.34
C ARG A 173 8.26 -32.42 -53.87
N SER A 174 7.42 -32.86 -52.93
CA SER A 174 6.04 -33.40 -52.88
C SER A 174 5.71 -33.82 -51.42
N SER A 175 4.41 -33.87 -51.07
CA SER A 175 3.74 -34.79 -50.12
C SER A 175 4.17 -34.77 -48.63
N SER A 176 3.37 -35.02 -47.59
CA SER A 176 2.00 -35.52 -47.37
C SER A 176 1.67 -35.36 -45.87
N THR A 177 0.37 -35.27 -45.57
CA THR A 177 -0.33 -35.25 -44.26
C THR A 177 -0.30 -36.61 -43.50
N PRO A 178 -1.10 -36.95 -42.44
CA PRO A 178 -1.78 -36.20 -41.32
C PRO A 178 -1.76 -36.94 -39.93
N LYS A 179 -2.57 -36.44 -38.97
CA LYS A 179 -3.23 -37.09 -37.79
C LYS A 179 -2.44 -37.08 -36.45
N GLY A 180 -3.02 -36.92 -35.26
CA GLY A 180 -4.41 -36.79 -34.77
C GLY A 180 -4.47 -37.06 -33.25
N GLY A 181 -5.60 -36.76 -32.60
CA GLY A 181 -6.02 -37.28 -31.27
C GLY A 181 -5.97 -36.27 -30.10
N SER A 182 -7.07 -35.63 -29.69
CA SER A 182 -8.19 -36.06 -28.82
C SER A 182 -7.92 -36.23 -27.31
N ALA A 183 -8.44 -35.25 -26.55
CA ALA A 183 -9.27 -35.32 -25.33
C ALA A 183 -8.92 -36.29 -24.16
N LYS A 184 -8.82 -35.73 -22.93
CA LYS A 184 -9.80 -35.93 -21.82
C LYS A 184 -9.33 -35.31 -20.48
N ARG A 185 -10.21 -34.51 -19.87
CA ARG A 185 -10.42 -34.30 -18.41
C ARG A 185 -11.73 -35.04 -18.06
N PRO A 186 -12.24 -35.14 -16.81
CA PRO A 186 -11.76 -34.71 -15.48
C PRO A 186 -11.93 -35.81 -14.38
N THR A 187 -11.68 -35.50 -13.10
CA THR A 187 -12.61 -35.79 -11.97
C THR A 187 -12.05 -35.35 -10.60
N THR A 188 -12.94 -34.75 -9.82
CA THR A 188 -12.85 -34.39 -8.39
C THR A 188 -13.61 -35.44 -7.55
N PRO A 189 -13.30 -35.61 -6.27
CA PRO A 189 -14.29 -36.11 -5.31
C PRO A 189 -14.73 -35.03 -4.31
N ARG A 190 -16.02 -35.13 -3.98
CA ARG A 190 -16.83 -34.35 -3.04
C ARG A 190 -17.11 -35.26 -1.83
N ASN A 191 -16.96 -34.79 -0.60
CA ASN A 191 -17.56 -35.36 0.62
C ASN A 191 -17.78 -34.19 1.60
N ARG A 192 -19.01 -33.70 1.78
CA ARG A 192 -20.17 -34.19 2.58
C ARG A 192 -20.02 -33.86 4.07
N ALA A 193 -20.97 -33.04 4.51
CA ALA A 193 -21.25 -32.60 5.87
C ALA A 193 -21.63 -33.75 6.82
N GLN A 194 -21.32 -33.57 8.11
CA GLN A 194 -22.15 -34.07 9.20
C GLN A 194 -22.28 -32.99 10.28
N SER A 195 -23.54 -32.75 10.65
CA SER A 195 -24.03 -31.99 11.78
C SER A 195 -23.87 -32.77 13.09
N SER A 196 -23.52 -32.08 14.16
CA SER A 196 -23.93 -32.36 15.55
C SER A 196 -23.81 -31.07 16.34
#